data_AF-A0A812YYH2-F1
#
_entry.id   AF-A0A812YYH2-F1
#
_cell.length_a   1.000
_cell.length_b   1.000
_cell.length_c   1.000
_cell.angle_alpha   90.00
_cell.angle_beta   90.00
_cell.angle_gamma   90.00
#
_symmetry.space_group_name_H-M   'P 1'
#
loop_
_entity.id
_entity.type
_entity.pdbx_description
1 polymer ?
#
loop_
_entity_poly.entity_id
_entity_poly.type
_entity_poly.pdbx_seq_one_letter_code
_entity_poly.pdbx_strand_id
1 'polypeptide(L)'
;MVNARHQLDLARTLVKQYADSPGGVQPMSGGSLIDVAWALVALDLAREFDAELKAVLEETFARNPPQNRVPLTKLFDVICALELEYKDLGITVPNTWKAACADADRFEMERLESARLHNEVVMRFDHLRGATNGMRWQLRMQRNQACGPYRVDLFDEDTKTALDLEII
;
A
#
# COMPACT_ATOMS: atom_id res chain seq x y z
N MET A 1 10.86 22.82 -5.01
CA MET A 1 10.73 22.51 -3.56
C MET A 1 9.65 23.33 -2.81
N VAL A 2 8.94 24.27 -3.45
CA VAL A 2 7.93 25.12 -2.77
C VAL A 2 6.51 24.51 -2.75
N ASN A 3 6.28 23.38 -3.45
CA ASN A 3 4.92 22.88 -3.73
C ASN A 3 4.41 21.81 -2.73
N ALA A 4 5.28 20.93 -2.22
CA ALA A 4 4.87 19.80 -1.38
C ALA A 4 4.26 20.23 -0.03
N ARG A 5 4.81 21.28 0.59
CA ARG A 5 4.31 21.80 1.87
C ARG A 5 2.90 22.39 1.72
N HIS A 6 2.67 23.12 0.63
CA HIS A 6 1.36 23.71 0.32
C HIS A 6 0.30 22.65 0.01
N GLN A 7 0.67 21.57 -0.68
CA GLN A 7 -0.22 20.44 -0.95
C GLN A 7 -0.63 19.71 0.33
N LEU A 8 0.31 19.54 1.27
CA LEU A 8 0.03 18.89 2.54
C LEU A 8 -0.83 19.78 3.47
N ASP A 9 -0.59 21.09 3.49
CA ASP A 9 -1.44 22.05 4.21
C ASP A 9 -2.86 22.12 3.62
N LEU A 10 -2.99 22.02 2.29
CA LEU A 10 -4.29 21.90 1.63
C LEU A 10 -4.99 20.60 2.02
N ALA A 11 -4.29 19.46 2.00
CA ALA A 11 -4.86 18.17 2.40
C ALA A 11 -5.37 18.20 3.84
N ARG A 12 -4.58 18.72 4.78
CA ARG A 12 -5.01 18.95 6.18
C ARG A 12 -6.27 19.81 6.26
N THR A 13 -6.32 20.90 5.49
CA THR A 13 -7.48 21.80 5.45
C THR A 13 -8.74 21.07 4.97
N LEU A 14 -8.62 20.24 3.93
CA LEU A 14 -9.73 19.46 3.38
C LEU A 14 -10.21 18.39 4.35
N VAL A 15 -9.30 17.67 5.00
CA VAL A 15 -9.63 16.67 6.03
C VAL A 15 -10.34 17.35 7.20
N LYS A 16 -9.85 18.51 7.64
CA LYS A 16 -10.49 19.28 8.71
C LYS A 16 -11.88 19.78 8.32
N GLN A 17 -12.07 20.27 7.09
CA GLN A 17 -13.41 20.65 6.58
C GLN A 17 -14.37 19.46 6.52
N TYR A 18 -13.86 18.27 6.20
CA TYR A 18 -14.63 17.05 6.23
C TYR A 18 -15.05 16.68 7.66
N ALA A 19 -14.12 16.71 8.62
CA ALA A 19 -14.39 16.44 10.04
C ALA A 19 -15.34 17.45 10.67
N ASP A 20 -15.19 18.73 10.33
CA ASP A 20 -15.96 19.86 10.88
C ASP A 20 -17.32 20.07 10.19
N SER A 21 -17.68 19.25 9.19
CA SER A 21 -18.92 19.44 8.43
C SER A 21 -20.16 19.20 9.31
N PRO A 22 -21.08 20.18 9.43
CA PRO A 22 -22.25 20.08 10.29
C PRO A 22 -23.22 19.04 9.71
N GLY A 23 -23.28 17.87 10.34
CA GLY A 23 -24.03 16.70 9.86
C GLY A 23 -23.28 15.37 9.99
N GLY A 24 -21.98 15.40 10.36
CA GLY A 24 -21.12 14.24 10.33
C GLY A 24 -20.65 13.92 8.91
N VAL A 25 -19.98 12.79 8.74
CA VAL A 25 -19.61 12.23 7.44
C VAL A 25 -20.87 12.16 6.58
N GLN A 26 -21.00 13.03 5.57
CA GLN A 26 -22.08 12.88 4.58
C GLN A 26 -22.02 11.47 4.00
N PRO A 27 -23.16 10.83 3.63
CA PRO A 27 -23.15 9.45 3.15
C PRO A 27 -22.26 9.34 1.91
N MET A 28 -21.03 8.90 2.13
CA MET A 28 -20.02 8.76 1.10
C MET A 28 -20.21 7.43 0.39
N SER A 29 -19.91 7.42 -0.90
CA SER A 29 -19.79 6.17 -1.63
C SER A 29 -18.69 5.32 -0.99
N GLY A 30 -18.80 3.99 -1.06
CA GLY A 30 -17.80 3.09 -0.46
C GLY A 30 -16.39 3.31 -1.04
N GLY A 31 -16.30 3.69 -2.32
CA GLY A 31 -15.02 4.06 -2.94
C GLY A 31 -14.42 5.33 -2.35
N SER A 32 -15.24 6.35 -2.07
CA SER A 32 -14.79 7.61 -1.50
C SER A 32 -14.22 7.45 -0.08
N LEU A 33 -14.84 6.59 0.75
CA LEU A 33 -14.30 6.27 2.08
C LEU A 33 -12.90 5.65 1.98
N ILE A 34 -12.71 4.71 1.05
CA ILE A 34 -11.42 4.07 0.81
C ILE A 34 -10.39 5.11 0.31
N ASP A 35 -10.80 6.01 -0.59
CA ASP A 35 -9.91 7.07 -1.09
C ASP A 35 -9.45 8.02 0.04
N VAL A 36 -10.34 8.35 0.99
CA VAL A 36 -9.99 9.16 2.17
C VAL A 36 -9.02 8.41 3.07
N ALA A 37 -9.31 7.16 3.41
CA ALA A 37 -8.41 6.34 4.25
C ALA A 37 -7.02 6.20 3.61
N TRP A 38 -6.98 5.93 2.30
CA TRP A 38 -5.73 5.85 1.55
C TRP A 38 -4.98 7.17 1.53
N ALA A 39 -5.66 8.30 1.29
CA ALA A 39 -5.02 9.61 1.30
C ALA A 39 -4.42 9.98 2.67
N LEU A 40 -5.13 9.66 3.77
CA LEU A 40 -4.61 9.89 5.13
C LEU A 40 -3.34 9.10 5.40
N VAL A 41 -3.26 7.85 4.93
CA VAL A 41 -2.06 7.02 5.07
C VAL A 41 -0.94 7.46 4.13
N ALA A 42 -1.22 7.62 2.84
CA ALA A 42 -0.25 7.95 1.81
C ALA A 42 0.40 9.33 2.00
N LEU A 43 -0.28 10.24 2.69
CA LEU A 43 0.23 11.58 3.02
C LEU A 43 0.83 11.68 4.44
N ASP A 44 0.99 10.56 5.16
CA ASP A 44 1.49 10.51 6.54
C ASP A 44 0.68 11.39 7.51
N LEU A 45 -0.64 11.41 7.32
CA LEU A 45 -1.61 12.17 8.14
C LEU A 45 -2.39 11.27 9.11
N ALA A 46 -2.21 9.95 9.05
CA ALA A 46 -2.96 8.96 9.83
C ALA A 46 -2.91 9.18 11.35
N ARG A 47 -1.78 9.66 11.89
CA ARG A 47 -1.61 9.96 13.33
C ARG A 47 -2.23 11.30 13.72
N GLU A 48 -2.24 12.26 12.81
CA GLU A 48 -2.82 13.59 13.03
C GLU A 48 -4.35 13.52 13.07
N PHE A 49 -4.93 12.62 12.27
CA PHE A 49 -6.37 12.41 12.11
C PHE A 49 -6.79 10.97 12.44
N ASP A 50 -6.36 10.47 13.60
CA ASP A 50 -6.56 9.08 13.98
C ASP A 50 -8.04 8.74 14.20
N ALA A 51 -8.81 9.67 14.76
CA ALA A 51 -10.24 9.53 15.00
C ALA A 51 -11.02 9.45 13.68
N GLU A 52 -10.68 10.30 12.70
CA GLU A 52 -11.29 10.32 11.38
C GLU A 52 -10.93 9.07 10.59
N LEU A 53 -9.67 8.63 10.64
CA LEU A 53 -9.24 7.38 10.00
C LEU A 53 -10.00 6.18 10.57
N LYS A 54 -10.15 6.09 11.90
CA LYS A 54 -10.94 5.05 12.57
C LYS A 54 -12.39 5.06 12.10
N ALA A 55 -13.04 6.23 12.13
CA ALA A 55 -14.44 6.36 11.72
C ALA A 55 -14.66 5.93 10.25
N VAL A 56 -13.79 6.38 9.34
CA VAL A 56 -13.86 6.03 7.92
C VAL A 56 -13.66 4.53 7.68
N LEU A 57 -12.72 3.91 8.39
CA LEU A 57 -12.45 2.47 8.27
C LEU A 57 -13.56 1.63 8.90
N GLU A 58 -14.10 2.04 10.05
CA GLU A 58 -15.28 1.39 10.66
C GLU A 58 -16.49 1.43 9.72
N GLU A 59 -16.75 2.59 9.09
CA GLU A 59 -17.84 2.71 8.12
C GLU A 59 -17.59 1.87 6.85
N THR A 60 -16.35 1.85 6.36
CA THR A 60 -15.95 0.98 5.24
C THR A 60 -16.21 -0.49 5.57
N PHE A 61 -15.74 -0.93 6.74
CA PHE A 61 -15.80 -2.33 7.15
C PHE A 61 -17.20 -2.80 7.56
N ALA A 62 -18.10 -1.87 7.89
CA ALA A 62 -19.52 -2.16 8.07
C ALA A 62 -20.22 -2.57 6.75
N ARG A 63 -19.59 -2.33 5.60
CA ARG A 63 -20.08 -2.68 4.26
C ARG A 63 -19.42 -3.97 3.76
N ASN A 64 -19.99 -4.56 2.70
CA ASN A 64 -19.37 -5.68 2.01
C ASN A 64 -18.24 -5.20 1.09
N PRO A 65 -17.14 -5.97 0.96
CA PRO A 65 -16.10 -5.69 -0.02
C PRO A 65 -16.68 -5.55 -1.44
N PRO A 66 -16.31 -4.50 -2.20
CA PRO A 66 -16.74 -4.35 -3.58
C PRO A 66 -16.10 -5.42 -4.48
N GLN A 67 -16.75 -5.75 -5.60
CA GLN A 67 -16.15 -6.62 -6.62
C GLN A 67 -15.07 -5.91 -7.46
N ASN A 68 -15.13 -4.58 -7.53
CA ASN A 68 -14.12 -3.79 -8.22
C ASN A 68 -12.80 -3.85 -7.43
N ARG A 69 -11.71 -4.19 -8.11
CA ARG A 69 -10.38 -4.37 -7.51
C ARG A 69 -9.64 -3.07 -7.24
N VAL A 70 -9.90 -2.01 -8.00
CA VAL A 70 -9.16 -0.73 -7.86
C VAL A 70 -9.24 -0.15 -6.43
N PRO A 71 -10.43 -0.08 -5.79
CA PRO A 71 -10.50 0.34 -4.38
C PRO A 71 -9.85 -0.67 -3.43
N LEU A 72 -9.91 -1.97 -3.73
CA LEU A 72 -9.31 -3.00 -2.88
C LEU A 72 -7.79 -2.90 -2.84
N THR A 73 -7.13 -2.56 -3.95
CA THR A 73 -5.68 -2.32 -3.99
C THR A 73 -5.30 -1.13 -3.12
N LYS A 74 -6.02 -0.01 -3.20
CA LYS A 74 -5.78 1.14 -2.29
C LYS A 74 -5.98 0.77 -0.82
N LEU A 75 -7.04 0.04 -0.52
CA LEU A 75 -7.30 -0.40 0.85
C LEU A 75 -6.26 -1.41 1.34
N PHE A 76 -5.66 -2.20 0.45
CA PHE A 76 -4.55 -3.10 0.79
C PHE A 76 -3.34 -2.32 1.31
N ASP A 77 -2.96 -1.21 0.66
CA ASP A 77 -1.88 -0.32 1.14
C ASP A 77 -2.16 0.18 2.56
N VAL A 78 -3.40 0.61 2.82
CA VAL A 78 -3.85 1.06 4.14
C VAL A 78 -3.73 -0.07 5.16
N ILE A 79 -4.21 -1.27 4.85
CA ILE A 79 -4.14 -2.43 5.77
C ILE A 79 -2.69 -2.77 6.09
N CYS A 80 -1.80 -2.79 5.09
CA CYS A 80 -0.38 -3.06 5.30
C CYS A 80 0.28 -1.98 6.17
N ALA A 81 -0.04 -0.71 5.94
CA ALA A 81 0.48 0.40 6.74
C ALA A 81 -0.02 0.32 8.21
N LEU A 82 -1.28 -0.05 8.44
CA LEU A 82 -1.80 -0.31 9.78
C LEU A 82 -1.03 -1.46 10.47
N GLU A 83 -0.64 -2.47 9.71
CA GLU A 83 0.14 -3.60 10.20
C GLU A 83 1.65 -3.35 10.34
N LEU A 84 2.20 -2.23 9.87
CA LEU A 84 3.65 -1.96 9.94
C LEU A 84 3.97 -0.68 10.71
N GLU A 85 3.28 0.41 10.38
CA GLU A 85 3.60 1.77 10.80
C GLU A 85 2.64 2.31 11.87
N TYR A 86 1.38 1.85 11.85
CA TYR A 86 0.30 2.41 12.67
C TYR A 86 -0.39 1.38 13.58
N LYS A 87 0.34 0.33 14.00
CA LYS A 87 -0.19 -0.74 14.88
C LYS A 87 -0.81 -0.21 16.17
N ASP A 88 -0.24 0.87 16.69
CA ASP A 88 -0.66 1.52 17.93
C ASP A 88 -2.02 2.22 17.82
N LEU A 89 -2.55 2.45 16.61
CA LEU A 89 -3.90 2.97 16.42
C LEU A 89 -4.99 1.94 16.80
N GLY A 90 -4.64 0.66 16.94
CA GLY A 90 -5.56 -0.38 17.44
C GLY A 90 -6.73 -0.71 16.51
N ILE A 91 -6.61 -0.39 15.22
CA ILE A 91 -7.67 -0.63 14.23
C ILE A 91 -7.69 -2.12 13.86
N THR A 92 -8.84 -2.77 14.05
CA THR A 92 -9.01 -4.19 13.72
C THR A 92 -9.65 -4.32 12.33
N VAL A 93 -8.91 -4.94 11.41
CA VAL A 93 -9.40 -5.18 10.04
C VAL A 93 -10.09 -6.56 9.97
N PRO A 94 -11.35 -6.64 9.51
CA PRO A 94 -12.05 -7.92 9.37
C PRO A 94 -11.36 -8.86 8.37
N ASN A 95 -11.36 -10.16 8.68
CA ASN A 95 -10.73 -11.18 7.84
C ASN A 95 -11.30 -11.22 6.40
N THR A 96 -12.59 -10.91 6.23
CA THR A 96 -13.24 -10.83 4.91
C THR A 96 -12.62 -9.74 4.04
N TRP A 97 -12.32 -8.59 4.63
CA TRP A 97 -11.66 -7.48 3.94
C TRP A 97 -10.19 -7.77 3.69
N LYS A 98 -9.48 -8.36 4.67
CA LYS A 98 -8.09 -8.81 4.45
C LYS A 98 -7.97 -9.76 3.26
N ALA A 99 -8.84 -10.77 3.19
CA ALA A 99 -8.86 -11.73 2.11
C ALA A 99 -9.17 -11.08 0.75
N ALA A 100 -10.20 -10.23 0.68
CA ALA A 100 -10.57 -9.54 -0.56
C ALA A 100 -9.45 -8.63 -1.08
N CYS A 101 -8.77 -7.90 -0.18
CA CYS A 101 -7.66 -7.02 -0.57
C CYS A 101 -6.43 -7.82 -1.00
N ALA A 102 -6.06 -8.88 -0.26
CA ALA A 102 -4.95 -9.75 -0.64
C ALA A 102 -5.19 -10.49 -1.97
N ASP A 103 -6.43 -10.87 -2.27
CA ASP A 103 -6.79 -11.47 -3.55
C ASP A 103 -6.68 -10.47 -4.71
N ALA A 104 -7.06 -9.21 -4.48
CA ALA A 104 -6.92 -8.14 -5.47
C ALA A 104 -5.45 -7.83 -5.75
N ASP A 105 -4.61 -7.71 -4.71
CA ASP A 105 -3.17 -7.51 -4.82
C ASP A 105 -2.50 -8.66 -5.59
N ARG A 106 -2.77 -9.92 -5.18
CA ARG A 106 -2.25 -11.10 -5.88
C ARG A 106 -2.58 -11.09 -7.37
N PHE A 107 -3.81 -10.71 -7.73
CA PHE A 107 -4.21 -10.66 -9.14
C PHE A 107 -3.39 -9.62 -9.93
N GLU A 108 -3.16 -8.43 -9.36
CA GLU A 108 -2.32 -7.42 -10.00
C GLU A 108 -0.87 -7.88 -10.13
N MET A 109 -0.33 -8.54 -9.10
CA MET A 109 1.03 -9.09 -9.13
C MET A 109 1.19 -10.21 -10.17
N GLU A 110 0.20 -11.11 -10.30
CA GLU A 110 0.19 -12.15 -11.35
C GLU A 110 0.16 -11.53 -12.76
N ARG A 111 -0.58 -10.42 -12.93
CA ARG A 111 -0.60 -9.68 -14.19
C ARG A 111 0.79 -9.10 -14.52
N LEU A 112 1.48 -8.53 -13.53
CA LEU A 112 2.82 -7.96 -13.67
C LEU A 112 3.91 -9.01 -13.87
N GLU A 113 3.81 -10.18 -13.24
CA GLU A 113 4.76 -11.29 -13.38
C GLU A 113 4.89 -11.78 -14.83
N SER A 114 3.80 -11.68 -15.61
CA SER A 114 3.79 -12.01 -17.03
C SER A 114 4.46 -10.96 -17.93
N ALA A 115 4.83 -9.80 -17.39
CA ALA A 115 5.39 -8.70 -18.16
C ALA A 115 6.82 -9.01 -18.62
N ARG A 116 7.08 -8.78 -19.91
CA ARG A 116 8.40 -9.00 -20.53
C ARG A 116 9.53 -8.26 -19.80
N LEU A 117 9.28 -7.06 -19.29
CA LEU A 117 10.24 -6.26 -18.54
C LEU A 117 10.78 -7.00 -17.31
N HIS A 118 9.93 -7.69 -16.55
CA HIS A 118 10.34 -8.41 -15.35
C HIS A 118 11.34 -9.52 -15.68
N ASN A 119 11.11 -10.25 -16.78
CA ASN A 119 12.06 -11.24 -17.27
C ASN A 119 13.40 -10.62 -17.66
N GLU A 120 13.37 -9.49 -18.36
CA GLU A 120 14.60 -8.78 -18.77
C GLU A 120 15.40 -8.31 -17.56
N VAL A 121 14.73 -7.77 -16.54
CA VAL A 121 15.38 -7.31 -15.30
C VAL A 121 16.00 -8.48 -14.52
N VAL A 122 15.26 -9.59 -14.30
CA VAL A 122 15.81 -10.80 -13.65
C VAL A 122 17.07 -11.28 -14.35
N MET A 123 17.03 -11.39 -15.68
CA MET A 123 18.20 -11.81 -16.44
C MET A 123 19.38 -10.87 -16.25
N ARG A 124 19.18 -9.55 -16.11
CA ARG A 124 20.28 -8.62 -15.83
C ARG A 124 20.88 -8.86 -14.44
N PHE A 125 20.06 -9.15 -13.44
CA PHE A 125 20.52 -9.44 -12.08
C PHE A 125 21.25 -10.79 -11.96
N ASP A 126 20.88 -11.81 -12.73
CA ASP A 126 21.61 -13.09 -12.74
C ASP A 126 23.10 -12.93 -13.13
N HIS A 127 23.41 -11.92 -13.94
CA HIS A 127 24.77 -11.58 -14.36
C HIS A 127 25.50 -10.65 -13.38
N LEU A 128 24.79 -10.03 -12.42
CA LEU A 128 25.40 -9.18 -11.41
C LEU A 128 26.08 -10.04 -10.34
N ARG A 129 27.40 -9.96 -10.34
CA ARG A 129 28.28 -10.62 -9.38
C ARG A 129 29.27 -9.59 -8.87
N GLY A 130 29.60 -9.68 -7.59
CA GLY A 130 30.59 -8.79 -6.98
C GLY A 130 31.48 -9.53 -6.01
N ALA A 131 32.48 -8.80 -5.51
CA ALA A 131 33.33 -9.24 -4.42
C ALA A 131 33.48 -8.07 -3.45
N THR A 132 33.15 -8.30 -2.18
CA THR A 132 33.27 -7.30 -1.12
C THR A 132 33.96 -7.97 0.07
N ASN A 133 35.01 -7.37 0.61
CA ASN A 133 35.83 -7.93 1.70
C ASN A 133 36.33 -9.36 1.44
N GLY A 134 36.64 -9.69 0.18
CA GLY A 134 37.09 -11.03 -0.23
C GLY A 134 35.98 -12.08 -0.38
N MET A 135 34.73 -11.75 -0.06
CA MET A 135 33.59 -12.63 -0.24
C MET A 135 32.90 -12.33 -1.58
N ARG A 136 32.77 -13.36 -2.43
CA ARG A 136 32.02 -13.27 -3.68
C ARG A 136 30.53 -13.30 -3.35
N TRP A 137 29.76 -12.44 -4.00
CA TRP A 137 28.30 -12.42 -3.91
C TRP A 137 27.67 -12.42 -5.30
N GLN A 138 26.45 -12.94 -5.37
CA GLN A 138 25.58 -12.95 -6.54
C GLN A 138 24.16 -12.77 -6.04
N LEU A 139 23.39 -11.91 -6.70
CA LEU A 139 21.97 -11.74 -6.39
C LEU A 139 21.15 -12.85 -7.04
N ARG A 140 20.27 -13.50 -6.28
CA ARG A 140 19.37 -14.56 -6.72
C ARG A 140 17.92 -14.08 -6.59
N MET A 141 17.57 -13.17 -7.49
CA MET A 141 16.25 -12.55 -7.52
C MET A 141 15.16 -13.57 -7.81
N GLN A 142 14.23 -13.73 -6.88
CA GLN A 142 13.01 -14.52 -7.02
C GLN A 142 11.83 -13.59 -7.30
N ARG A 143 10.94 -13.99 -8.21
CA ARG A 143 9.80 -13.16 -8.62
C ARG A 143 8.61 -13.27 -7.66
N ASN A 144 7.82 -12.20 -7.57
CA ASN A 144 6.50 -12.21 -6.96
C ASN A 144 6.51 -12.79 -5.53
N GLN A 145 7.53 -12.42 -4.77
CA GLN A 145 7.78 -12.95 -3.43
C GLN A 145 7.08 -12.10 -2.36
N ALA A 146 6.66 -12.76 -1.29
CA ALA A 146 6.16 -12.08 -0.12
C ALA A 146 7.33 -11.46 0.67
N CYS A 147 7.21 -10.18 1.02
CA CYS A 147 8.14 -9.46 1.87
C CYS A 147 7.35 -8.68 2.92
N GLY A 148 7.16 -9.28 4.10
CA GLY A 148 6.23 -8.75 5.10
C GLY A 148 4.77 -8.89 4.63
N PRO A 149 3.91 -7.88 4.82
CA PRO A 149 2.53 -7.91 4.34
C PRO A 149 2.42 -7.63 2.82
N TYR A 150 3.49 -7.17 2.18
CA TYR A 150 3.53 -6.85 0.76
C TYR A 150 4.02 -8.03 -0.09
N ARG A 151 3.70 -7.97 -1.38
CA ARG A 151 4.39 -8.71 -2.42
C ARG A 151 5.26 -7.74 -3.21
N VAL A 152 6.46 -8.18 -3.56
CA VAL A 152 7.41 -7.39 -4.35
C VAL A 152 7.70 -8.11 -5.66
N ASP A 153 7.97 -7.34 -6.70
CA ASP A 153 8.24 -7.89 -8.03
C ASP A 153 9.43 -8.84 -8.01
N LEU A 154 10.51 -8.47 -7.31
CA LEU A 154 11.73 -9.25 -7.17
C LEU A 154 12.30 -9.17 -5.76
N PHE A 155 12.76 -10.31 -5.24
CA PHE A 155 13.36 -10.39 -3.92
C PHE A 155 14.54 -11.36 -3.87
N ASP A 156 15.63 -10.94 -3.23
CA ASP A 156 16.74 -11.82 -2.86
C ASP A 156 16.72 -12.08 -1.35
N GLU A 157 16.50 -13.34 -0.98
CA GLU A 157 16.34 -13.77 0.41
C GLU A 157 17.66 -13.67 1.20
N ASP A 158 18.81 -13.85 0.53
CA ASP A 158 20.13 -13.86 1.15
C ASP A 158 20.59 -12.45 1.52
N THR A 159 20.44 -11.48 0.61
CA THR A 159 20.82 -10.08 0.83
C THR A 159 19.68 -9.20 1.32
N LYS A 160 18.46 -9.74 1.45
CA LYS A 160 17.24 -8.99 1.83
C LYS A 160 16.98 -7.79 0.93
N THR A 161 17.32 -7.92 -0.35
CA THR A 161 17.14 -6.86 -1.34
C THR A 161 15.82 -7.08 -2.07
N ALA A 162 14.92 -6.10 -1.97
CA ALA A 162 13.67 -6.06 -2.74
C ALA A 162 13.80 -5.04 -3.87
N LEU A 163 13.20 -5.35 -5.03
CA LEU A 163 13.06 -4.45 -6.16
C LEU A 163 11.61 -4.44 -6.60
N ASP A 164 11.11 -3.23 -6.82
CA ASP A 164 9.77 -2.96 -7.31
C ASP A 164 9.90 -2.18 -8.63
N LEU A 165 9.21 -2.62 -9.68
CA LEU A 165 9.40 -2.14 -11.05
C LEU A 165 8.25 -1.22 -11.45
N GLU A 166 8.48 0.08 -11.32
CA GLU A 166 7.55 1.09 -11.80
C GLU A 166 7.65 1.23 -13.34
N ILE A 167 6.58 0.89 -14.05
CA ILE A 167 6.45 1.13 -15.49
C ILE A 167 5.77 2.49 -15.68
N ILE A 168 6.56 3.50 -16.06
CA ILE A 168 6.08 4.84 -16.43
C ILE A 168 5.59 4.84 -17.88
#